data_AF-A0A662D7R4-F1
#
_entry.id   AF-A0A662D7R4-F1
#
_cell.length_a   1.000
_cell.length_b   1.000
_cell.length_c   1.000
_cell.angle_alpha   90.00
_cell.angle_beta   90.00
_cell.angle_gamma   90.00
#
_symmetry.space_group_name_H-M   'P 1'
#
loop_
_entity.id
_entity.type
_entity.pdbx_description
1 polymer ?
#
loop_
_entity_poly.entity_id
_entity_poly.type
_entity_poly.pdbx_seq_one_letter_code
_entity_poly.pdbx_strand_id
1 'polypeptide(L)'
;MYFPKQDVVKFLIKEILKEGGIHSQEELAEILNKKLKSVDKDYTISGRRARKIAALMPEVKVRVHTRHGEKPKKCPVCGGEVYEVYMKNLKGEKILFEIKCKTCSYTGKNGKWIPKRYEFWIEE
;
A
#
# COMPACT_ATOMS: atom_id res chain seq x y z
N MET A 1 9.38 -21.11 9.88
CA MET A 1 8.94 -19.76 9.41
C MET A 1 7.69 -19.39 10.18
N TYR A 2 7.83 -18.54 11.19
CA TYR A 2 6.69 -18.10 12.00
C TYR A 2 6.27 -16.70 11.56
N PHE A 3 4.97 -16.50 11.39
CA PHE A 3 4.44 -15.21 10.98
C PHE A 3 4.07 -14.40 12.22
N PRO A 4 4.62 -13.19 12.41
CA PRO A 4 4.27 -12.38 13.57
C PRO A 4 2.79 -12.03 13.55
N LYS A 5 2.21 -11.93 14.75
CA LYS A 5 0.85 -11.44 14.95
C LYS A 5 0.71 -10.05 14.33
N GLN A 6 -0.45 -9.78 13.72
CA GLN A 6 -0.66 -8.56 12.95
C GLN A 6 -0.50 -7.30 13.81
N ASP A 7 -0.87 -7.33 15.09
CA ASP A 7 -0.78 -6.18 15.99
C ASP A 7 0.67 -5.80 16.32
N VAL A 8 1.56 -6.79 16.46
CA VAL A 8 3.00 -6.54 16.63
C VAL A 8 3.56 -5.82 15.40
N VAL A 9 3.17 -6.25 14.20
CA VAL A 9 3.61 -5.62 12.96
C VAL A 9 3.07 -4.19 12.84
N LYS A 10 1.80 -3.94 13.19
CA LYS A 10 1.22 -2.60 13.19
C LYS A 10 1.98 -1.65 14.14
N PHE A 11 2.27 -2.12 15.36
CA PHE A 11 3.05 -1.36 16.33
C PHE A 11 4.42 -0.97 15.77
N LEU A 12 5.16 -1.95 15.21
CA LEU A 12 6.48 -1.69 14.63
C LEU A 12 6.43 -0.76 13.42
N ILE A 13 5.43 -0.90 12.53
CA ILE A 13 5.23 0.03 11.40
C ILE A 13 5.05 1.45 11.92
N LYS A 14 4.25 1.65 12.96
CA LYS A 14 4.01 2.97 13.55
C LYS A 14 5.30 3.57 14.09
N GLU A 15 6.09 2.81 14.84
CA GLU A 15 7.36 3.29 15.38
C GLU A 15 8.36 3.64 14.28
N ILE A 16 8.48 2.80 13.25
CA ILE A 16 9.37 3.04 12.11
C ILE A 16 8.98 4.33 11.36
N LEU A 17 7.68 4.53 11.08
CA LEU A 17 7.23 5.68 10.30
C LEU A 17 7.21 7.00 11.08
N LYS A 18 7.26 6.96 12.42
CA LYS A 18 7.50 8.15 13.25
C LYS A 18 8.94 8.63 13.14
N GLU A 19 9.90 7.71 12.96
CA GLU A 19 11.32 8.06 12.78
C GLU A 19 11.58 8.70 11.41
N GLY A 20 10.72 8.44 10.41
CA GLY A 20 10.77 9.07 9.10
C GLY A 20 9.94 8.34 8.04
N GLY A 21 9.72 9.00 6.90
CA GLY A 21 9.04 8.40 5.75
C GLY A 21 9.89 7.33 5.06
N ILE A 22 9.23 6.29 4.52
CA ILE A 22 9.88 5.19 3.77
C ILE A 22 9.48 5.24 2.31
N HIS A 23 10.41 4.93 1.39
CA HIS A 23 10.20 5.14 -0.04
C HIS A 23 10.10 3.87 -0.89
N SER A 24 10.03 2.70 -0.26
CA SER A 24 9.71 1.43 -0.94
C SER A 24 9.11 0.38 0.01
N GLN A 25 8.43 -0.63 -0.55
CA GLN A 25 7.90 -1.74 0.26
C GLN A 25 9.01 -2.70 0.71
N GLU A 26 10.11 -2.76 -0.03
CA GLU A 26 11.30 -3.55 0.26
C GLU A 26 12.04 -2.97 1.47
N GLU A 27 12.26 -1.66 1.49
CA GLU A 27 12.86 -0.93 2.61
C GLU A 27 12.02 -1.10 3.89
N LEU A 28 10.69 -0.94 3.79
CA LEU A 28 9.79 -1.18 4.92
C LEU A 28 9.94 -2.61 5.47
N ALA A 29 10.01 -3.61 4.58
CA ALA A 29 10.18 -4.99 4.98
C ALA A 29 11.56 -5.27 5.58
N GLU A 30 12.62 -4.65 5.06
CA GLU A 30 13.97 -4.82 5.59
C GLU A 30 14.06 -4.31 7.03
N ILE A 31 13.58 -3.10 7.29
CA ILE A 31 13.59 -2.50 8.64
C ILE A 31 12.70 -3.32 9.58
N LEU A 32 11.50 -3.74 9.12
CA LEU A 32 10.64 -4.61 9.92
C LEU A 32 11.30 -5.95 10.25
N ASN A 33 11.95 -6.60 9.28
CA ASN A 33 12.64 -7.87 9.54
C ASN A 33 13.80 -7.69 10.52
N LYS A 34 14.53 -6.56 10.49
CA LYS A 34 15.56 -6.25 11.49
C LYS A 34 14.96 -6.14 12.89
N LYS A 35 13.86 -5.39 13.07
CA LYS A 35 13.17 -5.23 14.37
C LYS A 35 12.44 -6.50 14.83
N LEU A 36 11.94 -7.33 13.92
CA LEU A 36 11.26 -8.58 14.26
C LEU A 36 12.24 -9.67 14.71
N LYS A 37 13.41 -9.76 14.08
CA LYS A 37 14.44 -10.75 14.42
C LYS A 37 15.06 -10.54 15.80
N SER A 38 15.00 -9.34 16.35
CA SER A 38 15.41 -9.09 17.75
C SER A 38 14.39 -9.61 18.76
N VAL A 39 13.14 -9.84 18.35
CA VAL A 39 12.10 -10.45 19.18
C VAL A 39 12.11 -11.98 19.02
N ASP A 40 12.14 -12.46 17.77
CA ASP A 40 12.19 -13.88 17.44
C ASP A 40 12.94 -14.08 16.11
N LYS A 41 13.97 -14.91 16.11
CA LYS A 41 14.83 -15.16 14.95
C LYS A 41 14.08 -15.79 13.76
N ASP A 42 12.98 -16.49 14.02
CA ASP A 42 12.17 -17.17 13.00
C ASP A 42 11.09 -16.26 12.37
N TYR A 43 10.92 -15.05 12.89
CA TYR A 43 9.98 -14.07 12.34
C TYR A 43 10.49 -13.50 11.03
N THR A 44 9.60 -13.54 10.03
CA THR A 44 9.84 -12.94 8.73
C THR A 44 8.57 -12.30 8.17
N ILE A 45 8.75 -11.24 7.40
CA ILE A 45 7.66 -10.56 6.69
C ILE A 45 8.10 -10.14 5.29
N SER A 46 7.23 -10.34 4.31
CA SER A 46 7.45 -9.89 2.93
C SER A 46 6.99 -8.43 2.73
N GLY A 47 7.59 -7.73 1.76
CA GLY A 47 7.16 -6.38 1.37
C GLY A 47 5.68 -6.29 1.03
N ARG A 48 5.12 -7.33 0.37
CA ARG A 48 3.68 -7.39 0.07
C ARG A 48 2.82 -7.42 1.33
N ARG A 49 3.21 -8.21 2.34
CA ARG A 49 2.47 -8.30 3.61
C ARG A 49 2.63 -7.02 4.43
N ALA A 50 3.84 -6.47 4.51
CA ALA A 50 4.12 -5.20 5.17
C ALA A 50 3.28 -4.06 4.56
N ARG A 51 3.31 -3.91 3.23
CA ARG A 51 2.50 -2.95 2.49
C ARG A 51 1.00 -3.12 2.75
N LYS A 52 0.50 -4.36 2.72
CA LYS A 52 -0.93 -4.63 2.96
C LYS A 52 -1.35 -4.20 4.36
N ILE A 53 -0.54 -4.49 5.37
CA ILE A 53 -0.83 -4.10 6.76
C ILE A 53 -0.77 -2.57 6.89
N ALA A 54 0.29 -1.94 6.38
CA ALA A 54 0.44 -0.47 6.41
C ALA A 54 -0.73 0.25 5.73
N ALA A 55 -1.15 -0.21 4.55
CA ALA A 55 -2.25 0.41 3.80
C ALA A 55 -3.64 0.24 4.44
N LEU A 56 -3.77 -0.63 5.45
CA LEU A 56 -5.01 -0.81 6.21
C LEU A 56 -4.98 -0.06 7.55
N MET A 57 -3.87 0.59 7.90
CA MET A 57 -3.76 1.42 9.09
C MET A 57 -4.26 2.83 8.77
N PRO A 58 -5.25 3.37 9.51
CA PRO A 58 -5.79 4.70 9.23
C PRO A 58 -4.76 5.82 9.44
N GLU A 59 -3.78 5.62 10.32
CA GLU A 59 -2.73 6.61 10.63
C GLU A 59 -1.61 6.65 9.58
N VAL A 60 -1.55 5.66 8.68
CA VAL A 60 -0.48 5.53 7.70
C VAL A 60 -0.99 5.97 6.33
N LYS A 61 -0.33 6.98 5.76
CA LYS A 61 -0.55 7.36 4.37
C LYS A 61 0.36 6.54 3.49
N VAL A 62 -0.23 6.04 2.40
CA VAL A 62 0.48 5.32 1.36
C VAL A 62 0.30 6.06 0.04
N ARG A 63 1.38 6.64 -0.47
CA ARG A 63 1.42 7.12 -1.86
C ARG A 63 1.82 5.98 -2.76
N VAL A 64 1.10 5.86 -3.87
CA VAL A 64 1.35 4.82 -4.86
C VAL A 64 1.63 5.50 -6.19
N HIS A 65 2.87 5.37 -6.66
CA HIS A 65 3.24 5.82 -7.99
C HIS A 65 2.83 4.74 -8.98
N THR A 66 1.94 5.07 -9.90
CA THR A 66 1.40 4.10 -10.87
C THR A 66 1.98 4.30 -12.28
N ARG A 67 1.96 3.23 -13.07
CA ARG A 67 2.30 3.21 -14.51
C ARG A 67 1.14 2.67 -15.33
N HIS A 68 1.16 2.92 -16.63
CA HIS A 68 0.19 2.36 -17.56
C HIS A 68 0.20 0.84 -17.53
N GLY A 69 -0.97 0.25 -17.69
CA GLY A 69 -1.13 -1.20 -17.80
C GLY A 69 -2.57 -1.64 -17.66
N GLU A 70 -2.77 -2.92 -17.41
CA GLU A 70 -4.10 -3.50 -17.28
C GLU A 70 -4.81 -3.06 -15.99
N LYS A 71 -6.12 -2.90 -16.11
CA LYS A 71 -6.99 -2.57 -14.99
C LYS A 71 -7.04 -3.74 -13.99
N PRO A 72 -6.68 -3.53 -12.71
CA PRO A 72 -6.71 -4.60 -11.74
C PRO A 72 -8.15 -4.92 -11.31
N LYS A 73 -8.46 -6.21 -11.11
CA LYS A 73 -9.77 -6.66 -10.58
C LYS A 73 -9.93 -6.39 -9.08
N LYS A 74 -8.82 -6.35 -8.34
CA LYS A 74 -8.75 -6.07 -6.90
C LYS A 74 -7.68 -5.01 -6.64
N CYS A 75 -7.75 -4.34 -5.49
CA CYS A 75 -6.77 -3.33 -5.13
C CYS A 75 -5.36 -3.94 -5.09
N PRO A 76 -4.41 -3.44 -5.90
CA PRO A 76 -3.05 -4.00 -5.95
C PRO A 76 -2.23 -3.69 -4.69
N VAL A 77 -2.75 -2.85 -3.78
CA VAL A 77 -2.10 -2.46 -2.53
C VAL A 77 -2.54 -3.34 -1.37
N CYS A 78 -3.84 -3.29 -1.01
CA CYS A 78 -4.40 -4.01 0.13
C CYS A 78 -5.17 -5.29 -0.25
N GLY A 79 -5.51 -5.50 -1.52
CA GLY A 79 -6.30 -6.64 -1.99
C GLY A 79 -7.82 -6.49 -1.86
N GLY A 80 -8.31 -5.35 -1.37
CA GLY A 80 -9.73 -5.03 -1.26
C GLY A 80 -10.43 -4.80 -2.61
N GLU A 81 -11.73 -4.56 -2.57
CA GLU A 81 -12.51 -4.24 -3.76
C GLU A 81 -12.18 -2.84 -4.29
N VAL A 82 -12.26 -2.69 -5.61
CA VAL A 82 -12.11 -1.41 -6.29
C VAL A 82 -13.43 -1.03 -6.98
N TYR A 83 -13.66 0.27 -7.12
CA TYR A 83 -14.77 0.82 -7.88
C TYR A 83 -14.27 1.82 -8.92
N GLU A 84 -15.05 1.95 -9.98
CA GLU A 84 -14.73 2.73 -11.16
C GLU A 84 -15.40 4.09 -11.10
N VAL A 85 -14.64 5.11 -11.51
CA VAL A 85 -15.12 6.49 -11.61
C VAL A 85 -15.02 6.89 -13.07
N TYR A 86 -16.17 7.24 -13.65
CA TYR A 86 -16.30 7.64 -15.04
C TYR A 86 -16.45 9.15 -15.16
N MET A 87 -15.92 9.73 -16.23
CA MET A 87 -16.16 11.12 -16.60
C MET A 87 -16.62 11.22 -18.05
N LYS A 88 -17.13 12.39 -18.45
CA LYS A 88 -17.37 12.69 -19.86
C LYS A 88 -16.17 13.40 -20.46
N ASN A 89 -15.76 13.01 -21.65
CA ASN A 89 -14.77 13.75 -22.43
C ASN A 89 -15.42 14.95 -23.15
N LEU A 90 -14.63 15.71 -23.91
CA LEU A 90 -15.12 16.87 -24.69
C LEU A 90 -16.19 16.50 -25.74
N LYS A 91 -16.24 15.24 -26.18
CA LYS A 91 -17.25 14.71 -27.10
C LYS A 91 -18.50 14.18 -26.39
N GLY A 92 -18.55 14.27 -25.05
CA GLY A 92 -19.64 13.75 -24.22
C GLY A 92 -19.59 12.25 -23.94
N GLU A 93 -18.55 11.54 -24.40
CA GLU A 93 -18.40 10.09 -24.23
C GLU A 93 -17.98 9.75 -22.81
N LYS A 94 -18.57 8.69 -22.24
CA LYS A 94 -18.18 8.18 -20.92
C LYS A 94 -16.85 7.45 -21.02
N ILE A 95 -15.82 7.96 -20.35
CA ILE A 95 -14.50 7.34 -20.25
C ILE A 95 -14.20 6.96 -18.80
N LEU A 96 -13.52 5.83 -18.60
CA LEU A 96 -13.01 5.44 -17.29
C LEU A 96 -11.87 6.39 -16.92
N PHE A 97 -12.11 7.22 -15.90
CA PHE A 97 -11.15 8.23 -15.47
C PHE A 97 -10.24 7.72 -14.37
N GLU A 98 -10.83 7.07 -13.37
CA GLU A 98 -10.16 6.74 -12.12
C GLU A 98 -10.70 5.42 -11.54
N ILE A 99 -9.84 4.74 -10.80
CA ILE A 99 -10.21 3.56 -10.02
C ILE A 99 -9.77 3.81 -8.59
N LYS A 100 -10.68 3.59 -7.65
CA LYS A 100 -10.43 3.78 -6.22
C LYS A 100 -10.65 2.48 -5.47
N CYS A 101 -9.87 2.27 -4.42
CA CYS A 101 -10.11 1.18 -3.47
C CYS A 101 -11.19 1.58 -2.47
N LYS A 102 -12.06 0.63 -2.08
CA LYS A 102 -13.05 0.84 -1.02
C LYS A 102 -12.45 0.80 0.39
N THR A 103 -11.25 0.24 0.54
CA THR A 103 -10.66 -0.10 1.85
C THR A 103 -9.42 0.72 2.21
N CYS A 104 -8.60 1.11 1.22
CA CYS A 104 -7.39 1.89 1.44
C CYS A 104 -7.36 3.11 0.51
N SER A 105 -6.39 3.99 0.70
CA SER A 105 -6.22 5.22 -0.10
C SER A 105 -5.75 5.00 -1.55
N TYR A 106 -5.72 3.77 -2.05
CA TYR A 106 -5.21 3.49 -3.39
C TYR A 106 -6.12 4.09 -4.46
N THR A 107 -5.49 4.79 -5.38
CA THR A 107 -6.11 5.44 -6.52
C THR A 107 -5.23 5.24 -7.76
N GLY A 108 -5.80 4.75 -8.85
CA GLY A 108 -5.20 4.81 -10.17
C GLY A 108 -5.98 5.76 -11.06
N LYS A 109 -5.32 6.40 -12.04
CA LYS A 109 -5.94 7.42 -12.92
C LYS A 109 -5.45 7.28 -14.36
N ASN A 110 -6.29 7.65 -15.33
CA ASN A 110 -5.92 7.84 -16.74
C ASN A 110 -5.12 6.66 -17.33
N GLY A 111 -5.57 5.42 -17.12
CA GLY A 111 -4.86 4.23 -17.61
C GLY A 111 -3.66 3.79 -16.76
N LYS A 112 -3.22 4.58 -15.79
CA LYS A 112 -2.11 4.27 -14.89
C LYS A 112 -2.60 3.55 -13.64
N TRP A 113 -2.67 2.22 -13.73
CA TRP A 113 -3.20 1.38 -12.64
C TRP A 113 -2.10 0.58 -11.92
N ILE A 114 -1.02 0.19 -12.59
CA ILE A 114 -0.06 -0.76 -12.01
C ILE A 114 0.87 0.00 -11.04
N PRO A 115 0.98 -0.41 -9.76
CA PRO A 115 1.96 0.19 -8.86
C PRO A 115 3.39 -0.02 -9.32
N LYS A 116 4.21 1.02 -9.21
CA LYS A 116 5.64 1.02 -9.51
C LYS A 116 6.47 1.28 -8.24
N ARG A 117 6.04 2.22 -7.41
CA ARG A 117 6.73 2.61 -6.16
C ARG A 117 5.71 2.96 -5.09
N TYR A 118 6.09 2.75 -3.83
CA TYR A 118 5.31 3.08 -2.66
C TYR A 118 6.08 4.07 -1.78
N GLU A 119 5.39 5.03 -1.20
CA GLU A 119 5.92 5.86 -0.12
C GLU A 119 4.97 5.77 1.07
N PHE A 120 5.53 5.66 2.28
CA PHE A 120 4.81 5.48 3.53
C PHE A 120 5.21 6.58 4.50
N TRP A 121 4.24 7.20 5.16
CA TRP A 121 4.48 8.16 6.25
C TRP A 121 3.28 8.19 7.19
N ILE A 122 3.47 8.77 8.39
CA ILE A 122 2.38 9.06 9.32
C ILE A 122 1.89 10.49 9.08
N GLU A 123 0.58 10.67 9.10
CA GLU A 123 -0.05 11.99 9.20
C GLU A 123 -0.16 12.32 10.71
N GLU A 124 0.51 13.39 11.15
CA GLU A 124 0.45 13.87 12.54
C GLU A 124 -0.94 14.39 12.91
#